data_AF-A0A2J4GAU9-F1
#
_entry.id   AF-A0A2J4GAU9-F1
#
_cell.length_a   1.000
_cell.length_b   1.000
_cell.length_c   1.000
_cell.angle_alpha   90.00
_cell.angle_beta   90.00
_cell.angle_gamma   90.00
#
_symmetry.space_group_name_H-M   'P 1'
#
loop_
_entity.id
_entity.type
_entity.pdbx_description
1 polymer ?
#
loop_
_entity_poly.entity_id
_entity_poly.type
_entity_poly.pdbx_seq_one_letter_code
_entity_poly.pdbx_strand_id
1 'polypeptide(L)'
;MLFELAPVVRMESSQRIPPSVVQTARYFLKAGEVVTRIAVLVSIVVAIFLAVHLAPIALRGALTFREVLENLLFISLNLLWAGLTSIAMDKWYPASKFKPLGLLDLLAGAFTLISAPPAGILFIVAGLLFYIAAEMISVFKIEEKLV
;
A
#
# COMPACT_ATOMS: atom_id res chain seq x y z
N MET A 1 -42.70 -44.67 -26.97
CA MET A 1 -41.68 -44.40 -25.94
C MET A 1 -40.45 -43.89 -26.69
N LEU A 2 -40.39 -42.60 -27.01
CA LEU A 2 -39.75 -41.54 -26.21
C LEU A 2 -38.38 -41.99 -25.70
N PHE A 3 -37.31 -41.48 -26.32
CA PHE A 3 -36.24 -40.73 -25.66
C PHE A 3 -35.42 -40.04 -26.76
N GLU A 4 -35.82 -38.82 -27.12
CA GLU A 4 -34.93 -37.87 -27.76
C GLU A 4 -33.83 -37.54 -26.74
N LEU A 5 -32.60 -37.98 -27.03
CA LEU A 5 -31.41 -37.54 -26.33
C LEU A 5 -31.15 -36.10 -26.75
N ALA A 6 -31.73 -35.16 -25.99
CA ALA A 6 -31.38 -33.76 -26.06
C ALA A 6 -29.85 -33.61 -25.97
N PRO A 7 -29.20 -32.81 -26.83
CA PRO A 7 -27.78 -32.56 -26.69
C PRO A 7 -27.56 -31.86 -25.35
N VAL A 8 -26.73 -32.48 -24.51
CA VAL A 8 -26.19 -31.88 -23.29
C VAL A 8 -25.49 -30.59 -23.72
N VAL A 9 -26.18 -29.46 -23.51
CA VAL A 9 -25.58 -28.14 -23.58
C VAL A 9 -24.52 -28.13 -22.51
N ARG A 10 -23.26 -28.35 -22.91
CA ARG A 10 -22.12 -27.99 -22.07
C ARG A 10 -22.18 -26.48 -21.92
N MET A 11 -22.77 -26.03 -20.82
CA MET A 11 -22.55 -24.69 -20.32
C MET A 11 -21.06 -24.58 -19.97
N GLU A 12 -20.25 -24.15 -20.92
CA GLU A 12 -18.98 -23.49 -20.62
C GLU A 12 -19.29 -22.12 -19.98
N SER A 13 -19.73 -22.10 -18.72
CA SER A 13 -19.69 -20.88 -17.91
C SER A 13 -18.34 -20.78 -17.20
N SER A 14 -17.24 -20.96 -17.94
CA SER A 14 -15.94 -20.41 -17.51
C SER A 14 -15.86 -18.98 -18.03
N GLN A 15 -16.78 -18.12 -17.58
CA GLN A 15 -16.66 -16.68 -17.81
C GLN A 15 -15.61 -16.14 -16.83
N ARG A 16 -14.34 -16.32 -17.23
CA ARG A 16 -13.16 -15.77 -16.56
C ARG A 16 -13.26 -14.25 -16.59
N ILE A 17 -13.03 -13.59 -15.45
CA ILE A 17 -12.73 -12.14 -15.34
C ILE A 17 -12.06 -11.63 -16.63
N PRO A 18 -12.57 -10.55 -17.26
CA PRO A 18 -12.04 -10.05 -18.51
C PRO A 18 -10.53 -9.85 -18.42
N PRO A 19 -9.74 -10.30 -19.41
CA PRO A 19 -8.28 -10.21 -19.35
C PRO A 19 -7.80 -8.75 -19.21
N SER A 20 -8.56 -7.79 -19.75
CA SER A 20 -8.32 -6.35 -19.61
C SER A 20 -8.40 -5.86 -18.15
N VAL A 21 -9.35 -6.37 -17.37
CA VAL A 21 -9.53 -6.03 -15.94
C VAL A 21 -8.40 -6.61 -15.10
N VAL A 22 -8.06 -7.88 -15.35
CA VAL A 22 -6.94 -8.54 -14.67
C VAL A 22 -5.62 -7.84 -14.98
N GLN A 23 -5.41 -7.44 -16.23
CA GLN A 23 -4.22 -6.71 -16.66
C GLN A 23 -4.15 -5.32 -15.99
N THR A 24 -5.27 -4.60 -15.94
CA THR A 24 -5.38 -3.31 -15.27
C THR A 24 -5.07 -3.42 -13.77
N ALA A 25 -5.69 -4.38 -13.07
CA ALA A 25 -5.40 -4.64 -11.66
C ALA A 25 -3.92 -4.98 -11.43
N ARG A 26 -3.29 -5.76 -12.30
CA ARG A 26 -1.84 -6.04 -12.21
C ARG A 26 -0.98 -4.80 -12.39
N TYR A 27 -1.34 -3.88 -13.29
CA TYR A 27 -0.62 -2.62 -13.43
C TYR A 27 -0.75 -1.77 -12.16
N PHE A 28 -1.93 -1.69 -11.57
CA PHE A 28 -2.14 -0.98 -10.31
C PHE A 28 -1.36 -1.61 -9.15
N LEU A 29 -1.30 -2.94 -9.05
CA LEU A 29 -0.50 -3.64 -8.03
C LEU A 29 1.00 -3.36 -8.19
N LYS A 30 1.52 -3.42 -9.42
CA LYS A 30 2.93 -3.14 -9.70
C LYS A 30 3.27 -1.66 -9.46
N ALA A 31 2.39 -0.76 -9.86
CA ALA A 31 2.55 0.66 -9.59
C ALA A 31 2.54 0.92 -8.08
N GLY A 32 1.58 0.34 -7.36
CA GLY A 32 1.52 0.39 -5.90
C GLY A 32 2.83 -0.07 -5.27
N GLU A 33 3.34 -1.24 -5.67
CA GLU A 33 4.62 -1.77 -5.19
C GLU A 33 5.78 -0.79 -5.36
N VAL A 34 5.94 -0.25 -6.57
CA VAL A 34 7.02 0.67 -6.88
C VAL A 34 6.87 1.95 -6.05
N VAL A 35 5.66 2.50 -5.97
CA VAL A 35 5.38 3.72 -5.22
C VAL A 35 5.64 3.52 -3.72
N THR A 36 5.23 2.39 -3.12
CA THR A 36 5.53 2.07 -1.70
C THR A 36 7.03 1.99 -1.46
N ARG A 37 7.78 1.31 -2.33
CA ARG A 37 9.24 1.21 -2.20
C ARG A 37 9.91 2.58 -2.28
N ILE A 38 9.44 3.46 -3.18
CA ILE A 38 9.91 4.84 -3.25
C ILE A 38 9.51 5.62 -1.98
N ALA A 39 8.28 5.47 -1.49
CA ALA A 39 7.80 6.12 -0.27
C ALA A 39 8.67 5.76 0.95
N VAL A 40 9.03 4.49 1.11
CA VAL A 40 9.95 4.00 2.15
C VAL A 40 11.32 4.67 2.03
N LEU A 41 11.90 4.71 0.84
CA LEU A 41 13.20 5.38 0.62
C LEU A 41 13.15 6.87 0.95
N VAL A 42 12.12 7.57 0.46
CA VAL A 42 11.92 9.01 0.74
C VAL A 42 11.74 9.24 2.25
N SER A 43 10.96 8.39 2.93
CA SER A 43 10.76 8.46 4.38
C SER A 43 12.09 8.35 5.14
N ILE A 44 12.94 7.38 4.78
CA ILE A 44 14.25 7.18 5.40
C ILE A 44 15.16 8.39 5.16
N VAL A 45 15.24 8.87 3.92
CA VAL A 45 16.08 10.03 3.57
C VAL A 45 15.63 11.28 4.34
N VAL A 46 14.33 11.54 4.41
CA VAL A 46 13.79 12.68 5.17
C VAL A 46 14.05 12.52 6.67
N ALA A 47 13.88 11.32 7.23
CA ALA A 47 14.17 11.06 8.64
C ALA A 47 15.65 11.32 8.99
N ILE A 48 16.58 10.86 8.14
CA ILE A 48 18.02 11.11 8.32
C ILE A 48 18.31 12.61 8.22
N PHE A 49 17.76 13.29 7.21
CA PHE A 49 17.92 14.73 7.04
C PHE A 49 17.44 15.50 8.28
N LEU A 50 16.24 15.18 8.79
CA LEU A 50 15.69 15.80 9.99
C LEU A 50 16.55 15.52 11.23
N ALA A 51 17.04 14.30 11.40
CA ALA A 51 17.91 13.96 12.53
C ALA A 51 19.24 14.74 12.51
N VAL A 52 19.87 14.83 11.33
CA VAL A 52 21.11 15.59 11.14
C VAL A 52 20.87 17.09 11.35
N HIS A 53 19.72 17.61 10.93
CA HIS A 53 19.37 19.02 11.11
C HIS A 53 19.01 19.37 12.56
N LEU A 54 18.39 18.44 13.30
CA LEU A 54 18.02 18.63 14.70
C LEU A 54 19.24 18.66 15.63
N ALA A 55 20.28 17.87 15.33
CA ALA A 55 21.50 17.78 16.15
C ALA A 55 22.18 19.13 16.46
N PRO A 56 22.51 20.00 15.47
CA PRO A 56 23.12 21.29 15.75
C PRO A 56 22.16 22.27 16.47
N ILE A 57 20.85 22.18 16.22
CA ILE A 57 19.85 23.04 16.88
C ILE A 57 19.73 22.69 18.36
N ALA A 58 19.72 21.39 18.67
CA ALA A 58 19.74 20.88 20.04
C ALA A 58 21.04 21.26 20.76
N LEU A 59 22.21 21.14 20.10
CA LEU A 59 23.52 21.49 20.67
C LEU A 59 23.66 22.99 20.97
N ARG A 60 23.00 23.85 20.19
CA ARG A 60 23.00 25.31 20.38
C ARG A 60 22.00 25.78 21.45
N GLY A 61 21.21 24.86 22.04
CA GLY A 61 20.21 25.19 23.06
C GLY A 61 19.05 26.03 22.54
N ALA A 62 18.82 26.05 21.22
CA ALA A 62 17.77 26.88 20.59
C ALA A 62 16.36 26.29 20.74
N LEU A 63 16.26 25.02 21.12
CA LEU A 63 15.00 24.31 21.38
C LEU A 63 14.91 23.91 22.85
N THR A 64 13.69 23.88 23.38
CA THR A 64 13.43 23.29 24.69
C THR A 64 13.64 21.77 24.62
N PHE A 65 14.03 21.16 25.75
CA PHE A 65 14.21 19.70 25.83
C PHE A 65 12.96 18.92 25.37
N ARG A 66 11.77 19.46 25.64
CA ARG A 66 10.49 18.91 25.19
C ARG A 66 10.38 18.85 23.66
N GLU A 67 10.70 19.94 22.97
CA GLU A 67 10.63 20.01 21.50
C GLU A 67 11.65 19.08 20.83
N VAL A 68 12.84 18.93 21.42
CA VAL A 68 13.84 17.96 20.93
C VAL A 68 13.30 16.54 21.05
N LEU A 69 12.70 16.20 22.20
CA LEU A 69 12.13 14.87 22.44
C LEU A 69 10.96 14.57 21.49
N GLU A 70 10.09 15.56 21.26
CA GLU A 70 8.95 15.45 20.35
C GLU A 70 9.40 15.23 18.89
N ASN A 71 10.41 15.98 18.43
CA ASN A 71 10.98 15.79 17.11
C ASN A 71 11.65 14.40 16.95
N LEU A 72 12.41 13.95 17.96
CA LEU A 72 13.01 12.62 17.95
C LEU A 72 11.95 11.51 17.92
N LEU A 73 10.84 11.69 18.64
CA LEU A 73 9.70 10.78 18.60
C LEU A 73 9.12 10.69 17.19
N PHE A 74 8.85 11.83 16.54
CA PHE A 74 8.31 11.86 15.18
C PHE A 74 9.24 11.24 14.13
N ILE A 75 10.55 11.49 14.24
CA ILE A 75 11.55 10.87 13.37
C ILE A 75 11.58 9.35 13.57
N SER A 76 11.57 8.91 14.84
CA SER A 76 11.59 7.48 15.19
C SER A 76 10.34 6.76 14.72
N LEU A 77 9.16 7.36 14.92
CA LEU A 77 7.88 6.83 14.45
C LEU A 77 7.86 6.72 12.91
N ASN A 78 8.36 7.73 12.20
CA ASN A 78 8.46 7.68 10.74
C ASN A 78 9.33 6.50 10.27
N LEU A 79 10.52 6.33 10.86
CA LEU A 79 11.40 5.20 10.54
C LEU A 79 10.78 3.84 10.89
N LEU A 80 10.07 3.76 12.02
CA LEU A 80 9.34 2.57 12.42
C LEU A 80 8.28 2.20 11.38
N TRP A 81 7.48 3.16 10.94
CA TRP A 81 6.46 2.94 9.90
C TRP A 81 7.10 2.53 8.57
N ALA A 82 8.17 3.19 8.13
CA ALA A 82 8.89 2.81 6.91
C ALA A 82 9.44 1.37 6.98
N GLY A 83 10.02 0.99 8.12
CA GLY A 83 10.53 -0.37 8.35
C GLY A 83 9.40 -1.41 8.37
N LEU A 84 8.31 -1.14 9.10
CA LEU A 84 7.14 -2.01 9.16
C LEU A 84 6.52 -2.22 7.77
N THR A 85 6.36 -1.13 7.00
CA THR A 85 5.84 -1.19 5.64
C THR A 85 6.77 -1.96 4.72
N SER A 86 8.09 -1.79 4.81
CA SER A 86 9.05 -2.58 4.02
C SER A 86 8.95 -4.08 4.30
N ILE A 87 8.91 -4.46 5.59
CA ILE A 87 8.80 -5.88 5.99
C ILE A 87 7.45 -6.46 5.56
N ALA A 88 6.36 -5.70 5.75
CA ALA A 88 5.03 -6.11 5.33
C ALA A 88 4.96 -6.27 3.81
N MET A 89 5.58 -5.37 3.05
CA MET A 89 5.64 -5.44 1.59
C MET A 89 6.26 -6.76 1.12
N ASP A 90 7.45 -7.10 1.63
CA ASP A 90 8.16 -8.31 1.22
C ASP A 90 7.45 -9.60 1.66
N LYS A 91 6.64 -9.55 2.72
CA LYS A 91 5.87 -10.72 3.22
C LYS A 91 4.48 -10.86 2.59
N TRP A 92 3.75 -9.77 2.43
CA TRP A 92 2.32 -9.78 2.09
C TRP A 92 2.07 -9.63 0.60
N TYR A 93 2.96 -8.95 -0.14
CA TYR A 93 2.82 -8.81 -1.58
C TYR A 93 2.94 -10.17 -2.31
N PRO A 94 3.93 -11.05 -2.03
CA PRO A 94 3.98 -12.39 -2.62
C PRO A 94 2.80 -13.27 -2.19
N ALA A 95 2.29 -13.06 -0.96
CA ALA A 95 1.12 -13.76 -0.44
C ALA A 95 -0.22 -13.22 -0.99
N SER A 96 -0.20 -12.29 -1.94
CA SER A 96 -1.39 -11.67 -2.54
C SER A 96 -2.33 -11.00 -1.54
N LYS A 97 -1.79 -10.54 -0.40
CA LYS A 97 -2.54 -9.84 0.66
C LYS A 97 -2.57 -8.33 0.39
N PHE A 98 -3.14 -7.93 -0.74
CA PHE A 98 -3.07 -6.54 -1.23
C PHE A 98 -3.93 -5.57 -0.42
N LYS A 99 -5.13 -5.98 0.03
CA LYS A 99 -6.03 -5.13 0.83
C LYS A 99 -5.43 -4.70 2.19
N PRO A 100 -4.90 -5.61 3.03
CA PRO A 100 -4.26 -5.20 4.28
C PRO A 100 -2.96 -4.43 4.05
N LEU A 101 -2.24 -4.68 2.95
CA LEU A 101 -1.05 -3.94 2.58
C LEU A 101 -1.40 -2.50 2.15
N GLY A 102 -2.47 -2.32 1.37
CA GLY A 102 -3.00 -0.99 1.06
C GLY A 102 -3.47 -0.23 2.30
N LEU A 103 -4.13 -0.91 3.24
CA LEU A 103 -4.52 -0.29 4.52
C LEU A 103 -3.30 0.14 5.34
N LEU A 104 -2.26 -0.70 5.39
CA LEU A 104 -1.02 -0.38 6.07
C LEU A 104 -0.36 0.86 5.45
N ASP A 105 -0.29 0.93 4.12
CA ASP A 105 0.25 2.08 3.40
C ASP A 105 -0.56 3.36 3.69
N LEU A 106 -1.89 3.28 3.75
CA LEU A 106 -2.72 4.44 4.12
C LEU A 106 -2.45 4.90 5.56
N LEU A 107 -2.30 3.97 6.52
CA LEU A 107 -1.97 4.29 7.91
C LEU A 107 -0.56 4.89 8.03
N ALA A 108 0.43 4.25 7.41
CA ALA A 108 1.79 4.75 7.35
C ALA A 108 1.81 6.16 6.74
N GLY A 109 1.05 6.36 5.66
CA GLY A 109 0.87 7.67 5.02
C GLY A 109 0.32 8.73 5.96
N ALA A 110 -0.75 8.44 6.72
CA ALA A 110 -1.34 9.37 7.66
C ALA A 110 -0.37 9.82 8.76
N PHE A 111 0.40 8.90 9.34
CA PHE A 111 1.41 9.23 10.35
C PHE A 111 2.60 9.97 9.75
N THR A 112 3.08 9.50 8.60
CA THR A 112 4.26 10.05 7.93
C THR A 112 3.99 11.44 7.36
N LEU A 113 2.74 11.79 7.07
CA LEU A 113 2.37 13.12 6.56
C LEU A 113 2.77 14.25 7.53
N ILE A 114 2.77 13.98 8.83
CA ILE A 114 3.08 14.96 9.87
C ILE A 114 4.58 15.31 9.87
N SER A 115 5.45 14.30 9.72
CA SER A 115 6.89 14.46 9.86
C SER A 115 7.65 14.49 8.53
N ALA A 116 7.14 13.82 7.50
CA ALA A 116 7.73 13.73 6.16
C ALA A 116 6.62 13.78 5.08
N PRO A 117 6.04 14.98 4.80
CA PRO A 117 4.90 15.11 3.90
C PRO A 117 5.06 14.44 2.52
N PRO A 118 6.22 14.54 1.83
CA PRO A 118 6.40 13.87 0.54
C PRO A 118 6.27 12.35 0.63
N ALA A 119 6.83 11.73 1.67
CA ALA A 119 6.70 10.29 1.89
C ALA A 119 5.26 9.91 2.27
N GLY A 120 4.60 10.72 3.10
CA GLY A 120 3.20 10.52 3.49
C GLY A 120 2.26 10.49 2.28
N ILE A 121 2.41 11.43 1.34
CA ILE A 121 1.62 11.47 0.11
C ILE A 121 1.86 10.20 -0.74
N LEU A 122 3.11 9.78 -0.89
CA LEU A 122 3.44 8.59 -1.69
C LEU A 122 2.84 7.32 -1.07
N PHE A 123 2.90 7.16 0.25
CA PHE A 123 2.24 6.07 0.95
C PHE A 123 0.72 6.08 0.74
N ILE A 124 0.07 7.25 0.81
CA ILE A 124 -1.37 7.35 0.56
C ILE A 124 -1.70 6.92 -0.88
N VAL A 125 -0.94 7.40 -1.86
CA VAL A 125 -1.12 7.04 -3.27
C VAL A 125 -0.94 5.53 -3.46
N ALA A 126 0.12 4.93 -2.94
CA ALA A 126 0.34 3.49 -3.04
C ALA A 126 -0.79 2.69 -2.38
N GLY A 127 -1.23 3.10 -1.20
CA GLY A 127 -2.34 2.48 -0.48
C GLY A 127 -3.63 2.48 -1.29
N LEU A 128 -3.94 3.59 -1.96
CA LEU A 128 -5.08 3.69 -2.88
C LEU A 128 -4.93 2.77 -4.09
N LEU A 129 -3.75 2.69 -4.70
CA LEU A 129 -3.50 1.80 -5.85
C LEU A 129 -3.74 0.33 -5.47
N PHE A 130 -3.27 -0.10 -4.30
CA PHE A 130 -3.54 -1.45 -3.80
C PHE A 130 -5.01 -1.69 -3.48
N TYR A 131 -5.69 -0.71 -2.88
CA TYR A 131 -7.09 -0.83 -2.53
C TYR A 131 -7.97 -0.94 -3.78
N ILE A 132 -7.76 -0.07 -4.76
CA ILE A 132 -8.46 -0.08 -6.05
C ILE A 132 -8.20 -1.40 -6.78
N ALA A 133 -6.95 -1.88 -6.83
CA ALA A 133 -6.62 -3.16 -7.44
C ALA A 133 -7.34 -4.34 -6.75
N ALA A 134 -7.38 -4.36 -5.42
CA ALA A 134 -8.05 -5.40 -4.65
C ALA A 134 -9.57 -5.39 -4.85
N GLU A 135 -10.19 -4.20 -4.91
CA GLU A 135 -11.62 -4.06 -5.15
C GLU A 135 -11.99 -4.43 -6.59
N MET A 136 -11.20 -4.06 -7.61
CA MET A 136 -11.43 -4.53 -8.98
C MET A 136 -11.44 -6.07 -9.07
N ILE A 137 -10.56 -6.76 -8.36
CA ILE A 137 -10.58 -8.24 -8.37
C ILE A 137 -11.79 -8.79 -7.59
N SER A 138 -12.26 -8.08 -6.56
CA SER A 138 -13.35 -8.54 -5.69
C SER A 138 -14.74 -8.32 -6.29
N VAL A 139 -14.98 -7.17 -6.92
CA VAL A 139 -16.25 -6.84 -7.59
C VAL A 139 -16.57 -7.86 -8.68
N PHE A 140 -15.60 -8.18 -9.54
CA PHE A 140 -15.81 -9.17 -10.61
C PHE A 140 -16.06 -10.59 -10.08
N LYS A 141 -15.46 -10.97 -8.95
CA LYS A 141 -15.75 -12.25 -8.29
C LYS A 141 -17.16 -12.31 -7.68
N ILE A 142 -17.75 -11.17 -7.34
CA ILE A 142 -19.12 -11.09 -6.81
C ILE A 142 -20.12 -11.15 -7.96
N GLU A 143 -19.87 -10.42 -9.05
CA GLU A 143 -20.69 -10.51 -10.27
C GLU A 143 -20.70 -11.94 -10.84
N GLU A 144 -19.57 -12.65 -10.83
CA GLU A 144 -19.49 -14.07 -11.22
C GLU A 144 -20.32 -15.02 -10.33
N LYS A 145 -20.66 -14.64 -9.09
CA LYS A 145 -21.47 -15.47 -8.18
C LYS A 145 -22.97 -15.18 -8.25
N LEU A 146 -23.35 -14.06 -8.86
CA LEU A 146 -24.73 -13.60 -8.94
C LEU A 146 -25.39 -13.97 -10.29
N VAL A 147 -24.62 -14.45 -11.26
CA VAL A 147 -25.06 -14.94 -12.58
C VAL A 147 -25.10 -16.47 -12.58
#